data_AF-A0A9E7G8Q6-F1
#
_entry.id   AF-A0A9E7G8Q6-F1
#
_cell.length_a   1.000
_cell.length_b   1.000
_cell.length_c   1.000
_cell.angle_alpha   90.00
_cell.angle_beta   90.00
_cell.angle_gamma   90.00
#
_symmetry.space_group_name_H-M   'P 1'
#
loop_
_entity.id
_entity.type
_entity.pdbx_description
1 polymer ?
#
loop_
_entity_poly.entity_id
_entity_poly.type
_entity_poly.pdbx_seq_one_letter_code
_entity_poly.pdbx_strand_id
1 'polypeptide(L)' 'MLEDETHIETKVKGTAGYVDPEYIRTFHLTPKSNVYSFGILLLEIQSA' A
#
# COMPACT_ATOMS: atom_id res chain seq x y z
N MET A 1 -8.46 -5.43 -24.02
CA MET A 1 -8.76 -4.19 -23.28
C MET A 1 -7.61 -3.99 -22.33
N LEU A 2 -6.71 -3.06 -22.67
CA LEU A 2 -5.57 -2.73 -21.80
C LEU A 2 -6.14 -1.78 -20.75
N GLU A 3 -6.16 -2.23 -19.50
CA GLU A 3 -6.51 -1.38 -18.37
C GLU A 3 -5.43 -0.30 -18.27
N ASP A 4 -5.87 0.97 -18.27
CA ASP A 4 -5.00 2.14 -18.13
C ASP A 4 -4.35 2.15 -16.74
N GLU A 5 -3.27 1.38 -16.56
CA GLU A 5 -2.35 1.56 -15.44
C GLU A 5 -1.58 2.87 -15.68
N THR A 6 -2.17 4.00 -15.29
CA THR A 6 -1.46 5.27 -15.22
C THR A 6 -0.37 5.12 -14.15
N HIS A 7 0.82 4.74 -14.59
CA HIS A 7 1.99 4.52 -13.76
C HIS A 7 2.44 5.86 -13.18
N ILE A 8 2.02 6.15 -11.94
CA ILE A 8 2.54 7.30 -11.20
C ILE A 8 3.61 6.74 -10.26
N GLU A 9 4.88 6.86 -10.65
CA GLU A 9 6.00 6.74 -9.71
C GLU A 9 5.83 7.83 -8.65
N THR A 10 5.15 7.49 -7.57
CA THR A 10 4.95 8.40 -6.45
C THR A 10 6.11 8.23 -5.49
N LYS A 11 6.65 9.34 -4.99
CA LYS A 11 7.50 9.29 -3.80
C LYS A 11 6.76 8.50 -2.72
N VAL A 12 7.38 7.44 -2.17
CA VAL A 12 6.77 6.61 -1.13
C VAL A 12 6.25 7.51 -0.01
N LYS A 13 4.95 7.44 0.28
CA LYS A 13 4.30 8.13 1.40
C LYS A 13 3.52 7.13 2.22
N GLY A 14 3.63 7.24 3.55
CA GLY A 14 2.83 6.45 4.49
C GLY A 14 3.46 6.36 5.87
N THR A 15 2.73 5.76 6.80
CA THR A 15 3.17 5.60 8.20
C THR A 15 3.97 4.32 8.37
N ALA A 16 5.18 4.42 8.92
CA ALA A 16 6.01 3.26 9.21
C ALA A 16 5.22 2.20 9.99
N GLY A 17 5.26 0.94 9.53
CA GLY A 17 4.49 -0.17 10.09
C GLY A 17 3.24 -0.56 9.28
N TYR A 18 2.64 0.37 8.54
CA TYR A 18 1.42 0.11 7.75
C TYR A 18 1.67 0.11 6.24
N VAL A 19 2.84 0.57 5.79
CA VAL A 19 3.15 0.68 4.35
C VAL A 19 3.40 -0.70 3.75
N ASP A 20 2.80 -0.94 2.58
CA ASP A 20 3.04 -2.13 1.77
C ASP A 20 4.51 -2.23 1.33
N PRO A 21 5.22 -3.34 1.65
CA PRO A 21 6.61 -3.54 1.23
C PRO A 21 6.79 -3.55 -0.30
N GLU A 22 5.79 -3.99 -1.06
CA GLU A 22 5.84 -3.92 -2.51
C GLU A 22 5.76 -2.49 -3.03
N TYR A 23 4.93 -1.64 -2.43
CA TYR A 23 4.90 -0.21 -2.73
C TYR A 23 6.25 0.45 -2.45
N ILE A 24 6.92 0.10 -1.34
CA ILE A 24 8.25 0.63 -1.00
C ILE A 24 9.30 0.20 -2.04
N ARG A 25 9.26 -1.06 -2.47
CA ARG A 25 10.25 -1.63 -3.39
C ARG A 25 10.08 -1.17 -4.83
N THR A 26 8.83 -1.08 -5.28
CA THR A 26 8.50 -0.82 -6.68
C THR A 26 8.17 0.64 -6.94
N PHE A 27 7.95 1.44 -5.89
CA PHE A 27 7.40 2.80 -5.99
C PHE A 27 6.02 2.88 -6.67
N HIS A 28 5.33 1.73 -6.80
CA HIS A 28 4.03 1.64 -7.44
C HIS A 28 2.94 1.54 -6.39
N LEU A 29 2.14 2.60 -6.31
CA LEU A 29 0.97 2.63 -5.44
C LEU A 29 -0.18 1.90 -6.15
N THR A 30 -0.64 0.79 -5.58
CA THR A 30 -1.75 0.02 -6.15
C THR A 30 -2.92 -0.05 -5.16
N PRO A 31 -4.13 -0.42 -5.60
CA PRO A 31 -5.23 -0.72 -4.68
C PRO A 31 -4.88 -1.81 -3.65
N LYS A 32 -3.99 -2.75 -3.99
CA LYS A 32 -3.51 -3.79 -3.07
C LYS A 32 -2.69 -3.21 -1.91
N SER A 33 -1.95 -2.14 -2.15
CA SER A 33 -1.19 -1.46 -1.10
C SER A 33 -2.10 -0.88 -0.02
N ASN A 34 -3.26 -0.34 -0.39
CA ASN A 34 -4.28 0.12 0.56
C ASN A 34 -4.89 -1.04 1.36
N VAL A 35 -5.12 -2.20 0.72
CA VAL A 35 -5.63 -3.40 1.40
C VAL A 35 -4.64 -3.92 2.43
N TYR A 36 -3.34 -3.94 2.09
CA TYR A 36 -2.28 -4.31 3.04
C TYR A 36 -2.30 -3.41 4.28
N SER A 37 -2.27 -2.09 4.08
CA SER A 37 -2.28 -1.12 5.18
C SER A 37 -3.52 -1.25 6.08
N PHE A 38 -4.69 -1.49 5.48
CA PHE A 38 -5.92 -1.74 6.24
C PHE A 38 -5.86 -3.06 7.03
N GLY A 39 -5.25 -4.11 6.47
CA GLY A 39 -5.03 -5.38 7.18
C GLY A 39 -4.19 -5.22 8.45
N ILE A 40 -3.12 -4.42 8.39
CA ILE A 40 -2.31 -4.10 9.58
C ILE A 40 -3.13 -3.35 10.63
N LEU A 41 -3.93 -2.36 10.21
CA LEU A 41 -4.82 -1.62 11.11
C LEU A 41 -5.83 -2.55 11.81
N LEU A 42 -6.41 -3.51 11.09
CA LEU A 42 -7.32 -4.50 11.68
C LEU A 42 -6.61 -5.37 12.73
N LEU A 43 -5.38 -5.81 12.44
CA LEU A 43 -4.58 -6.60 13.40
C LEU A 43 -4.26 -5.81 14.66
N GLU A 44 -3.95 -4.52 14.53
CA GLU A 44 -3.73 -3.63 15.67
C GLU A 44 -5.00 -3.47 16.52
N ILE A 45 -6.16 -3.22 15.89
CA ILE A 45 -7.44 -3.12 16.59
C ILE A 45 -7.78 -4.42 17.31
N GLN A 46 -7.49 -5.58 16.71
CA GLN A 46 -7.76 -6.89 17.32
C GLN A 46 -6.78 -7.25 18.44
N SER A 47 -5.59 -6.66 18.44
CA SER A 47 -4.53 -6.91 19.45
C SER A 47 -4.56 -5.91 20.61
N ALA A 48 -5.39 -4.88 20.52
CA ALA A 48 -5.66 -3.90 21.58
C ALA A 48 -6.74 -4.40 22.56
#